data_AF-A0AAD5HLF0-F1
#
_entry.id   AF-A0AAD5HLF0-F1
#
_cell.length_a   1.000
_cell.length_b   1.000
_cell.length_c   1.000
_cell.angle_alpha   90.00
_cell.angle_beta   90.00
_cell.angle_gamma   90.00
#
_symmetry.space_group_name_H-M   'P 1'
#
loop_
_entity.id
_entity.type
_entity.pdbx_description
1 polymer ?
#
loop_
_entity_poly.entity_id
_entity_poly.type
_entity_poly.pdbx_seq_one_letter_code
_entity_poly.pdbx_strand_id
1 'polypeptide(L)'
;MDYKVKETKTRPREIVRVLYEYELKSAPGKSIVALELEYPPSGFTPPHRHGGATVMALVTEGHILSGMNGNLPKVYEVGESFIE
;
A
#
# COMPACT_ATOMS: atom_id res chain seq x y z
N MET A 1 -35.07 10.31 -15.81
CA MET A 1 -34.27 10.53 -14.58
C MET A 1 -32.84 10.17 -14.94
N ASP A 2 -32.12 11.16 -15.46
CA ASP A 2 -30.76 10.98 -15.97
C ASP A 2 -29.80 10.80 -14.80
N TYR A 3 -29.32 9.56 -14.62
CA TYR A 3 -28.28 9.28 -13.64
C TYR A 3 -26.97 9.86 -14.18
N LYS A 4 -26.67 11.09 -13.80
CA LYS A 4 -25.36 11.71 -14.06
C LYS A 4 -24.30 10.85 -13.37
N VAL A 5 -23.48 10.17 -14.16
CA VAL A 5 -22.21 9.60 -13.71
C VAL A 5 -21.43 10.76 -13.08
N LYS A 6 -21.25 10.75 -11.76
CA LYS A 6 -20.37 11.70 -11.08
C LYS A 6 -18.98 11.51 -11.66
N GLU A 7 -18.39 12.56 -12.21
CA GLU A 7 -16.97 12.59 -12.53
C GLU A 7 -16.18 12.23 -11.27
N THR A 8 -15.69 11.00 -11.19
CA THR A 8 -14.71 10.62 -10.18
C THR A 8 -13.41 11.26 -10.64
N LYS A 9 -13.04 12.41 -10.05
CA LYS A 9 -11.63 12.81 -10.01
C LYS A 9 -10.83 11.59 -9.53
N THR A 10 -10.03 10.99 -10.41
CA THR A 10 -9.15 9.90 -10.02
C THR A 10 -8.17 10.46 -9.01
N ARG A 11 -8.26 10.02 -7.75
CA ARG A 11 -7.28 10.37 -6.73
C ARG A 11 -5.87 10.04 -7.26
N PRO A 12 -4.84 10.85 -6.95
CA PRO A 12 -3.49 10.54 -7.39
C PRO A 12 -3.05 9.14 -6.93
N ARG A 13 -2.28 8.44 -7.75
CA ARG A 13 -1.69 7.17 -7.37
C ARG A 13 -0.46 7.37 -6.50
N GLU A 14 -0.13 6.33 -5.76
CA GLU A 14 1.17 6.17 -5.12
C GLU A 14 2.29 6.19 -6.16
N ILE A 15 3.43 6.73 -5.77
CA ILE A 15 4.70 6.57 -6.48
C ILE A 15 5.42 5.41 -5.82
N VAL A 16 5.75 4.39 -6.61
CA VAL A 16 6.41 3.17 -6.12
C VAL A 16 7.87 3.20 -6.55
N ARG A 17 8.79 3.05 -5.59
CA ARG A 17 10.21 2.85 -5.85
C ARG A 17 10.66 1.52 -5.27
N VAL A 18 11.26 0.67 -6.10
CA VAL A 18 11.91 -0.56 -5.63
C VAL A 18 13.25 -0.18 -5.04
N LEU A 19 13.43 -0.43 -3.73
CA LEU A 19 14.68 -0.18 -3.04
C LEU A 19 15.60 -1.40 -3.06
N TYR A 20 15.00 -2.59 -2.98
CA TYR A 20 15.73 -3.84 -2.86
C TYR A 20 14.88 -5.00 -3.38
N GLU A 21 15.52 -5.93 -4.06
CA GLU A 21 14.94 -7.20 -4.47
C GLU A 21 16.02 -8.27 -4.36
N TYR A 22 15.73 -9.35 -3.65
CA TYR A 22 16.71 -10.40 -3.40
C TYR A 22 16.07 -11.76 -3.19
N GLU A 23 16.55 -12.75 -3.94
CA GLU A 23 16.18 -14.15 -3.73
C GLU A 23 16.92 -14.71 -2.51
N LEU A 24 16.17 -15.27 -1.57
CA LEU A 24 16.69 -15.75 -0.31
C LEU A 24 17.44 -17.07 -0.50
N LYS A 25 18.77 -17.04 -0.41
CA LYS A 25 19.62 -18.24 -0.52
C LYS A 25 19.27 -19.34 0.47
N SER A 26 18.82 -18.98 1.68
CA SER A 26 18.38 -19.92 2.71
C SER A 26 16.95 -20.43 2.52
N ALA A 27 16.19 -19.89 1.57
CA ALA A 27 14.81 -20.24 1.28
C ALA A 27 14.54 -20.20 -0.24
N PRO A 28 14.92 -21.26 -0.98
CA PRO A 28 14.74 -21.32 -2.44
C PRO A 28 13.30 -21.05 -2.89
N GLY A 29 13.14 -20.25 -3.94
CA GLY A 29 11.82 -19.85 -4.45
C GLY A 29 11.10 -18.78 -3.61
N LYS A 30 11.78 -18.18 -2.63
CA LYS A 30 11.31 -17.00 -1.88
C LYS A 30 12.24 -15.83 -2.10
N SER A 31 11.68 -14.64 -2.10
CA SER A 31 12.41 -13.39 -2.19
C SER A 31 11.95 -12.43 -1.09
N ILE A 32 12.79 -11.44 -0.81
CA ILE A 32 12.41 -10.23 -0.09
C ILE A 32 12.46 -9.06 -1.08
N VAL A 33 11.41 -8.25 -1.06
CA VAL A 33 11.32 -7.02 -1.86
C VAL A 33 11.02 -5.88 -0.90
N ALA A 34 11.84 -4.83 -0.94
CA ALA A 34 11.60 -3.59 -0.20
C ALA A 34 11.14 -2.51 -1.18
N LEU A 35 9.99 -1.92 -0.89
CA LEU A 35 9.42 -0.82 -1.64
C LEU A 35 9.40 0.42 -0.77
N GLU A 36 9.67 1.57 -1.39
CA GLU A 36 9.28 2.86 -0.85
C GLU A 36 8.04 3.34 -1.59
N LEU A 37 7.08 3.85 -0.83
CA LEU A 37 5.84 4.40 -1.35
C LEU A 37 5.72 5.85 -0.95
N GLU A 38 5.58 6.74 -1.93
CA GLU A 38 5.25 8.14 -1.70
C GLU A 38 3.80 8.39 -2.14
N TYR A 39 3.02 9.03 -1.27
CA TYR A 39 1.65 9.42 -1.56
C TYR A 39 1.56 10.94 -1.59
N PRO A 40 1.20 11.58 -2.72
CA PRO A 40 0.86 13.01 -2.69
C PRO A 40 -0.43 13.22 -1.88
N PRO A 41 -0.79 14.48 -1.52
CA PRO A 41 -2.03 14.75 -0.81
C PRO A 41 -3.26 14.13 -1.49
N SER A 42 -4.10 13.43 -0.72
CA SER A 42 -5.24 12.62 -1.20
C SER A 42 -4.87 11.41 -2.07
N GLY A 43 -3.59 11.07 -2.18
CA GLY A 43 -3.06 9.91 -2.88
C GLY A 43 -3.64 8.60 -2.35
N PHE A 44 -3.65 7.57 -3.19
CA PHE A 44 -4.20 6.27 -2.80
C PHE A 44 -3.70 5.12 -3.66
N THR A 45 -3.74 3.95 -3.03
CA THR A 45 -3.67 2.65 -3.69
C THR A 45 -5.09 2.04 -3.63
N PRO A 46 -5.71 1.64 -4.76
CA PRO A 46 -6.98 0.94 -4.76
C PRO A 46 -6.89 -0.39 -4.01
N PRO A 47 -8.05 -0.96 -3.63
CA PRO A 47 -8.11 -2.32 -3.13
C PRO A 47 -7.43 -3.30 -4.10
N HIS A 48 -6.48 -4.08 -3.57
CA HIS A 48 -5.70 -5.05 -4.33
C HIS A 48 -5.37 -6.28 -3.47
N ARG A 49 -4.54 -7.18 -4.01
CA ARG A 49 -4.10 -8.42 -3.34
C ARG A 49 -2.62 -8.63 -3.59
N HIS A 50 -1.94 -9.18 -2.59
CA HIS A 50 -0.51 -9.53 -2.65
C HIS A 50 -0.38 -11.01 -3.00
N GLY A 51 -0.30 -11.35 -4.30
CA GLY A 51 -0.43 -12.71 -4.86
C GLY A 51 0.41 -13.83 -4.23
N GLY A 52 0.10 -14.23 -2.98
CA GLY A 52 0.86 -15.15 -2.15
C GLY A 52 1.93 -14.51 -1.25
N ALA A 53 2.06 -13.19 -1.24
CA ALA A 53 3.02 -12.47 -0.41
C ALA A 53 2.35 -11.93 0.87
N THR A 54 3.11 -11.90 1.96
CA THR A 54 2.77 -11.13 3.16
C THR A 54 3.56 -9.83 3.12
N VAL A 55 2.89 -8.70 3.33
CA VAL A 55 3.50 -7.38 3.32
C VAL A 55 3.53 -6.83 4.73
N MET A 56 4.65 -6.21 5.11
CA MET A 56 4.73 -5.35 6.28
C MET A 56 5.00 -3.93 5.78
N ALA A 57 4.17 -2.99 6.20
CA ALA A 57 4.33 -1.57 5.89
C ALA A 57 4.68 -0.82 7.18
N LEU A 58 5.65 0.08 7.09
CA LEU A 58 6.06 1.00 8.16
C LEU A 58 5.86 2.43 7.67
N VAL A 59 5.20 3.27 8.45
CA VAL A 59 5.04 4.69 8.13
C VAL A 59 6.31 5.43 8.55
N THR A 60 7.03 6.00 7.59
CA THR A 60 8.28 6.74 7.83
C THR A 60 8.08 8.26 7.86
N GLU A 61 7.05 8.77 7.18
CA GLU A 61 6.67 10.18 7.15
C GLU A 61 5.15 10.33 6.96
N GLY A 62 4.56 11.39 7.54
CA GLY A 62 3.15 11.70 7.41
C GLY A 62 2.24 10.68 8.13
N HIS A 63 1.08 10.42 7.55
CA HIS A 63 0.12 9.44 8.04
C HIS A 63 -0.63 8.78 6.87
N ILE A 64 -1.05 7.53 7.03
CA ILE A 64 -1.80 6.80 6.02
C ILE A 64 -3.04 6.14 6.60
N LEU A 65 -4.18 6.30 5.92
CA LEU A 65 -5.37 5.51 6.20
C LEU A 65 -5.30 4.19 5.43
N SER A 66 -5.08 3.08 6.13
CA SER A 66 -5.08 1.73 5.54
C SER A 66 -6.05 0.79 6.26
N GLY A 67 -6.53 -0.22 5.54
CA GLY A 67 -7.45 -1.22 6.08
C GLY A 67 -7.48 -2.49 5.24
N MET A 68 -7.45 -3.63 5.92
CA MET A 68 -7.68 -4.95 5.35
C MET A 68 -9.17 -5.31 5.42
N ASN A 69 -9.61 -6.18 4.51
CA ASN A 69 -10.97 -6.71 4.49
C ASN A 69 -11.44 -7.16 5.88
N GLY A 70 -12.67 -6.77 6.25
CA GLY A 70 -13.31 -7.18 7.51
C GLY A 70 -13.01 -6.29 8.71
N ASN A 71 -12.05 -5.36 8.60
CA ASN A 71 -11.74 -4.39 9.66
C ASN A 71 -12.03 -2.96 9.19
N LEU A 72 -12.33 -2.07 10.13
CA LEU A 72 -12.39 -0.64 9.84
C LEU A 72 -10.98 -0.13 9.49
N PRO A 73 -10.82 0.72 8.47
CA PRO A 73 -9.55 1.39 8.20
C PRO A 73 -9.06 2.17 9.42
N LYS A 74 -7.74 2.12 9.66
CA LYS A 74 -7.04 2.83 10.72
C LYS A 74 -6.08 3.84 10.08
N VAL A 75 -5.97 5.02 10.69
CA VAL A 75 -4.87 5.95 10.40
C VAL A 75 -3.63 5.46 11.14
N TYR A 76 -2.56 5.22 10.39
CA TYR A 76 -1.24 4.87 10.91
C TYR A 76 -0.34 6.09 10.86
N GLU A 77 0.30 6.38 11.99
CA GLU A 77 1.22 7.49 12.20
C GLU A 77 2.69 7.05 12.05
N VAL A 78 3.61 8.01 11.96
CA VAL A 78 5.06 7.75 11.86
C VAL A 78 5.53 6.79 12.97
N GLY A 79 6.25 5.74 12.56
CA GLY A 79 6.75 4.69 13.44
C GLY A 79 5.77 3.53 13.67
N GLU A 80 4.50 3.68 13.30
CA GLU A 80 3.55 2.57 13.31
C GLU A 80 3.69 1.70 12.06
N SER A 81 3.38 0.42 12.22
CA SER A 81 3.38 -0.55 11.14
C SER A 81 2.10 -1.38 11.09
N PHE A 82 1.83 -1.95 9.92
CA PHE A 82 0.75 -2.92 9.72
C PHE A 82 1.18 -4.05 8.79
N ILE A 83 0.43 -5.14 8.83
CA ILE A 83 0.64 -6.34 7.99
C ILE A 83 -0.54 -6.49 7.04
N GLU A 84 -0.25 -6.85 5.79
CA GLU A 84 -1.22 -7.19 4.76
C GLU A 84 -0.95 -8.53 4.07
#